data_AF-A0A9E5PK93-F1
#
_entry.id   AF-A0A9E5PK93-F1
#
_cell.length_a   1.000
_cell.length_b   1.000
_cell.length_c   1.000
_cell.angle_alpha   90.00
_cell.angle_beta   90.00
_cell.angle_gamma   90.00
#
_symmetry.space_group_name_H-M   'P 1'
#
loop_
_entity.id
_entity.type
_entity.pdbx_description
1 polymer ?
#
loop_
_entity_poly.entity_id
_entity_poly.type
_entity_poly.pdbx_seq_one_letter_code
_entity_poly.pdbx_strand_id
1 'polypeptide(L)'
;MDETVHSTVYRDNTARVDVKLRASSWFAQVRVWRGRRWPDLERTWYARTRRWIPWFSLDHQVARAVEYVNQHKKNQLTSREIQGRVNGALRLVKDDLEWLRARREKRKRR
;
A
#
# COMPACT_ATOMS: atom_id res chain seq x y z
N MET A 1 20.58 -8.39 -0.43
CA MET A 1 19.34 -8.05 0.30
C MET A 1 18.23 -7.79 -0.70
N ASP A 2 17.03 -8.29 -0.47
CA ASP A 2 15.88 -8.07 -1.34
C ASP A 2 15.27 -6.69 -1.02
N GLU A 3 15.43 -5.73 -1.94
CA GLU A 3 14.97 -4.35 -1.76
C GLU A 3 13.46 -4.34 -1.51
N THR A 4 13.06 -3.71 -0.41
CA THR A 4 11.66 -3.63 0.01
C THR A 4 11.24 -2.17 0.05
N VAL A 5 10.20 -1.85 -0.71
CA VAL A 5 9.51 -0.56 -0.67
C VAL A 5 8.51 -0.59 0.46
N HIS A 6 8.57 0.42 1.31
CA HIS A 6 7.57 0.68 2.34
C HIS A 6 7.00 2.06 2.06
N SER A 7 5.69 2.13 1.82
CA SER A 7 5.03 3.41 1.57
C SER A 7 3.77 3.53 2.40
N THR A 8 3.56 4.71 2.95
CA THR A 8 2.35 5.03 3.71
C THR A 8 1.32 5.56 2.72
N VAL A 9 0.26 4.78 2.49
CA VAL A 9 -0.78 5.16 1.53
C VAL A 9 -1.89 5.96 2.19
N TYR A 10 -2.03 5.85 3.50
CA TYR A 10 -3.02 6.60 4.26
C TYR A 10 -2.58 6.73 5.71
N ARG A 11 -2.84 7.88 6.32
CA ARG A 11 -2.59 8.12 7.74
C ARG A 11 -3.57 9.13 8.30
N ASP A 12 -4.01 8.87 9.52
CA ASP A 12 -4.70 9.83 10.38
C ASP A 12 -4.19 9.72 11.83
N ASN A 13 -4.90 10.39 12.75
CA ASN A 13 -4.54 10.46 14.17
C ASN A 13 -4.76 9.15 14.95
N THR A 14 -5.46 8.18 14.35
CA THR A 14 -5.88 6.93 14.99
C THR A 14 -5.44 5.68 14.25
N ALA A 15 -5.10 5.81 12.97
CA ALA A 15 -4.79 4.68 12.11
C ALA A 15 -3.86 5.06 10.95
N ARG A 16 -3.22 4.04 10.38
CA ARG A 16 -2.35 4.15 9.21
C ARG A 16 -2.46 2.91 8.35
N VAL A 17 -2.45 3.11 7.05
CA VAL A 17 -2.34 2.04 6.06
C VAL A 17 -0.99 2.16 5.36
N ASP A 18 -0.23 1.09 5.42
CA ASP A 18 1.08 0.95 4.77
C ASP A 18 1.04 -0.13 3.71
N VAL A 19 1.76 0.09 2.62
CA VAL A 19 2.05 -0.92 1.62
C VAL A 19 3.52 -1.30 1.74
N LYS A 20 3.75 -2.58 1.98
CA LYS A 20 5.07 -3.20 1.90
C LYS A 20 5.14 -4.05 0.65
N LEU A 21 6.14 -3.78 -0.18
CA LEU A 21 6.34 -4.49 -1.43
C LEU A 21 7.81 -4.83 -1.62
N ARG A 22 8.11 -6.10 -1.85
CA ARG A 22 9.46 -6.53 -2.22
C ARG A 22 9.61 -6.45 -3.73
N ALA A 23 10.74 -5.94 -4.20
CA ALA A 23 11.02 -5.76 -5.62
C ALA A 23 10.98 -7.08 -6.42
N SER A 24 11.31 -8.21 -5.78
CA SER A 24 11.27 -9.56 -6.36
C SER A 24 9.89 -10.25 -6.22
N SER A 25 9.01 -9.74 -5.36
CA SER A 25 7.78 -10.43 -4.97
C SER A 25 6.61 -10.07 -5.88
N TRP A 26 5.79 -11.08 -6.16
CA TRP A 26 4.54 -10.92 -6.89
C TRP A 26 3.41 -10.46 -5.96
N PHE A 27 3.69 -10.37 -4.67
CA PHE A 27 2.75 -10.00 -3.62
C PHE A 27 3.24 -8.77 -2.86
N ALA A 28 2.29 -7.90 -2.55
CA ALA A 28 2.40 -6.80 -1.61
C ALA A 28 1.61 -7.14 -0.34
N GLN A 29 2.07 -6.59 0.79
CA GLN A 29 1.34 -6.61 2.05
C GLN A 29 0.77 -5.22 2.29
N VAL A 30 -0.54 -5.13 2.51
CA VAL A 30 -1.22 -3.91 2.94
C VAL A 30 -1.50 -4.03 4.43
N ARG A 31 -0.90 -3.18 5.24
CA ARG A 31 -0.89 -3.29 6.70
C ARG A 31 -1.66 -2.12 7.29
N VAL A 32 -2.60 -2.42 8.17
CA VAL A 32 -3.35 -1.43 8.94
C VAL A 32 -2.82 -1.46 10.37
N TRP A 33 -2.47 -0.28 10.83
CA TRP A 33 -2.03 0.00 12.19
C TRP A 33 -3.08 0.88 12.87
N ARG A 34 -3.35 0.63 14.15
CA ARG A 34 -4.31 1.41 14.93
C ARG A 34 -3.72 1.76 16.30
N GLY A 35 -4.18 2.86 16.88
CA GLY A 35 -3.77 3.29 18.22
C GLY A 35 -2.97 4.59 18.24
N ARG A 36 -3.03 5.29 19.38
CA ARG A 36 -2.36 6.60 19.59
C ARG A 36 -0.86 6.47 19.88
N ARG A 37 -0.40 5.32 20.40
CA ARG A 37 1.00 5.06 20.80
C ARG A 37 1.47 3.79 20.08
N TRP A 38 2.39 3.96 19.15
CA TRP A 38 2.82 2.98 18.13
C TRP A 38 3.58 1.76 18.71
N PRO A 39 3.52 0.53 18.11
CA PRO A 39 2.78 0.10 16.92
C PRO A 39 1.90 -1.17 17.13
N ASP A 40 0.58 -1.02 17.28
CA ASP A 40 -0.35 -2.16 17.23
C ASP A 40 -0.78 -2.42 15.78
N LEU A 41 -0.23 -3.51 15.19
CA LEU A 41 -0.67 -4.01 13.90
C LEU A 41 -2.05 -4.65 14.06
N GLU A 42 -3.07 -4.03 13.51
CA GLU A 42 -4.45 -4.51 13.63
C GLU A 42 -4.76 -5.57 12.56
N ARG A 43 -4.40 -5.31 11.30
CA ARG A 43 -4.76 -6.20 10.19
C ARG A 43 -3.78 -6.12 9.03
N THR A 44 -3.61 -7.23 8.32
CA THR A 44 -2.82 -7.29 7.09
C THR A 44 -3.62 -7.95 5.98
N TRP A 45 -3.66 -7.31 4.81
CA TRP A 45 -4.14 -7.86 3.56
C TRP A 45 -2.97 -8.19 2.65
N TYR A 46 -3.21 -9.13 1.74
CA TYR A 46 -2.27 -9.49 0.70
C TYR A 46 -2.84 -9.09 -0.64
N ALA A 47 -1.99 -8.56 -1.51
CA ALA A 47 -2.38 -8.14 -2.84
C ALA A 47 -1.38 -8.64 -3.87
N ARG A 48 -1.85 -8.99 -5.07
CA ARG A 48 -0.97 -9.23 -6.22
C ARG A 48 -0.56 -7.91 -6.85
N THR A 49 0.70 -7.84 -7.23
CA THR A 49 1.29 -6.69 -7.93
C THR A 49 0.99 -6.71 -9.43
N ARG A 50 0.65 -7.89 -9.98
CA ARG A 50 0.22 -8.06 -11.38
C ARG A 50 -1.30 -7.99 -11.52
N ARG A 51 -1.74 -7.31 -12.58
CA ARG A 51 -3.13 -6.90 -12.87
C ARG A 51 -4.11 -8.00 -13.30
N TRP A 52 -3.76 -9.27 -13.19
CA TRP A 52 -4.58 -10.37 -13.74
C TRP A 52 -5.83 -10.69 -12.91
N ILE A 53 -5.87 -10.28 -11.63
CA ILE A 53 -7.02 -10.52 -10.75
C ILE A 53 -7.46 -9.18 -10.13
N PRO A 54 -8.58 -8.57 -10.60
CA PRO A 54 -8.98 -7.22 -10.20
C PRO A 54 -9.25 -7.05 -8.69
N TRP A 55 -9.96 -8.00 -8.07
CA TRP A 55 -10.31 -7.95 -6.63
C TRP A 55 -9.13 -8.27 -5.70
N PHE A 56 -8.07 -8.88 -6.24
CA PHE A 56 -6.84 -9.16 -5.49
C PHE A 56 -5.70 -8.19 -5.87
N SER A 57 -6.01 -7.17 -6.66
CA SER A 57 -5.04 -6.16 -7.06
C SER A 57 -4.62 -5.27 -5.89
N LEU A 58 -3.41 -4.73 -5.98
CA LEU A 58 -2.91 -3.76 -5.00
C LEU A 58 -3.86 -2.57 -4.82
N ASP A 59 -4.37 -2.03 -5.93
CA ASP A 59 -5.30 -0.89 -5.90
C ASP A 59 -6.58 -1.24 -5.09
N HIS A 60 -7.16 -2.42 -5.35
CA HIS A 60 -8.37 -2.87 -4.65
C HIS A 60 -8.14 -3.16 -3.17
N GLN A 61 -7.05 -3.87 -2.83
CA GLN A 61 -6.76 -4.24 -1.43
C GLN A 61 -6.40 -3.02 -0.57
N VAL A 62 -5.73 -2.02 -1.16
CA VAL A 62 -5.46 -0.76 -0.46
C VAL A 62 -6.74 0.03 -0.23
N ALA A 63 -7.61 0.15 -1.24
CA ALA A 63 -8.91 0.79 -1.06
C ALA A 63 -9.71 0.12 0.06
N ARG A 64 -9.78 -1.21 0.06
CA ARG A 64 -10.47 -1.99 1.10
C ARG A 64 -9.87 -1.78 2.50
N ALA A 65 -8.54 -1.67 2.62
CA ALA A 65 -7.89 -1.39 3.90
C ALA A 65 -8.21 0.02 4.40
N VAL A 66 -8.26 1.01 3.51
CA VAL A 66 -8.67 2.38 3.87
C VAL A 66 -10.14 2.44 4.24
N GLU A 67 -11.01 1.74 3.52
CA GLU A 67 -12.44 1.61 3.85
C GLU A 67 -12.64 0.99 5.24
N TYR A 68 -11.89 -0.06 5.56
CA TYR A 68 -11.91 -0.69 6.89
C TYR A 68 -11.58 0.31 8.00
N VAL A 69 -10.52 1.11 7.82
CA VAL A 69 -10.17 2.17 8.77
C VAL A 69 -11.25 3.26 8.83
N ASN A 70 -11.83 3.59 7.68
CA ASN A 70 -12.83 4.64 7.53
C ASN A 70 -14.15 4.30 8.23
N GLN A 71 -14.54 3.02 8.32
CA GLN A 71 -15.78 2.59 9.00
C GLN A 71 -15.84 3.04 10.46
N HIS A 72 -14.69 3.16 11.13
CA HIS A 72 -14.61 3.55 12.54
C HIS A 72 -14.53 5.06 12.76
N LYS A 73 -14.69 5.88 11.71
CA LYS A 73 -14.59 7.34 11.79
C LYS A 73 -15.93 8.00 12.05
N LYS A 74 -15.88 9.08 12.83
CA LYS A 74 -17.01 10.01 13.00
C LYS A 74 -17.37 10.72 11.69
N ASN A 75 -16.35 11.10 10.89
CA ASN A 75 -16.53 11.66 9.56
C ASN A 75 -15.98 10.65 8.53
N GLN A 76 -16.86 9.86 7.95
CA GLN A 76 -16.50 8.85 6.96
C GLN A 76 -16.20 9.53 5.62
N LEU A 77 -15.07 9.18 5.02
CA LEU A 77 -14.74 9.50 3.64
C LEU A 77 -15.69 8.76 2.70
N THR A 78 -16.07 9.42 1.61
CA THR A 78 -16.78 8.78 0.50
C THR A 78 -15.86 7.84 -0.26
N SER A 79 -16.41 6.85 -0.95
CA SER A 79 -15.64 5.94 -1.81
C SER A 79 -14.81 6.70 -2.85
N ARG A 80 -15.31 7.83 -3.37
CA ARG A 80 -14.57 8.67 -4.34
C ARG A 80 -13.33 9.30 -3.73
N GLU A 81 -13.43 9.82 -2.50
CA GLU A 81 -12.28 10.39 -1.79
C GLU A 81 -11.24 9.32 -1.45
N ILE A 82 -11.69 8.13 -1.03
CA ILE A 82 -10.82 6.99 -0.76
C ILE A 82 -10.07 6.61 -2.04
N GLN A 83 -10.77 6.40 -3.16
CA GLN A 83 -10.17 6.07 -4.44
C GLN A 83 -9.19 7.15 -4.92
N GLY A 84 -9.52 8.44 -4.75
CA GLY A 84 -8.62 9.54 -5.10
C GLY A 84 -7.30 9.50 -4.30
N ARG A 85 -7.38 9.30 -2.99
CA ARG A 85 -6.19 9.19 -2.12
C ARG A 85 -5.35 7.96 -2.44
N VAL A 86 -6.01 6.81 -2.64
CA VAL A 86 -5.36 5.55 -2.95
C VAL A 86 -4.63 5.61 -4.30
N ASN A 87 -5.28 6.15 -5.34
CA ASN A 87 -4.66 6.31 -6.65
C ASN A 87 -3.43 7.21 -6.61
N GLY A 88 -3.50 8.33 -5.87
CA GLY A 88 -2.36 9.23 -5.70
C GLY A 88 -1.18 8.55 -5.01
N ALA A 89 -1.43 7.85 -3.89
CA ALA A 89 -0.37 7.19 -3.14
C ALA A 89 0.22 5.98 -3.90
N LEU A 90 -0.60 5.21 -4.59
CA LEU A 90 -0.12 4.05 -5.37
C LEU A 90 0.66 4.45 -6.61
N ARG A 91 0.44 5.63 -7.17
CA ARG A 91 1.29 6.17 -8.23
C ARG A 91 2.72 6.34 -7.74
N LEU A 92 2.91 6.97 -6.57
CA LEU A 92 4.23 7.12 -5.94
C LEU A 92 4.90 5.77 -5.68
N VAL A 93 4.14 4.78 -5.19
CA VAL A 93 4.65 3.42 -4.98
C VAL A 93 5.11 2.76 -6.29
N LYS A 94 4.37 2.97 -7.39
CA LYS A 94 4.71 2.45 -8.71
C LYS A 94 5.97 3.12 -9.25
N ASP A 95 6.09 4.44 -9.12
CA ASP A 95 7.26 5.21 -9.53
C ASP A 95 8.52 4.76 -8.77
N ASP A 96 8.42 4.56 -7.45
CA ASP A 96 9.52 4.04 -6.62
C ASP A 96 9.96 2.62 -7.03
N LEU A 97 9.02 1.74 -7.37
CA LEU A 97 9.32 0.39 -7.84
C LEU A 97 10.02 0.39 -9.20
N GLU A 98 9.57 1.24 -10.12
CA GLU A 98 10.17 1.37 -11.44
C GLU A 98 11.60 1.89 -11.33
N TRP A 99 11.83 2.89 -10.47
CA TRP A 99 13.17 3.37 -10.17
C TRP A 99 14.08 2.26 -9.62
N LEU A 100 13.59 1.46 -8.65
CA LEU A 100 14.35 0.33 -8.10
C LEU A 100 14.65 -0.74 -9.16
N ARG A 101 13.68 -1.09 -10.00
CA ARG A 101 13.87 -2.06 -11.10
C ARG A 101 14.93 -1.56 -12.09
N ALA A 102 14.85 -0.30 -12.50
CA ALA A 102 15.83 0.32 -13.41
C ALA A 102 17.24 0.35 -12.81
N ARG A 103 17.37 0.65 -11.51
CA ARG A 103 18.64 0.62 -10.79
C ARG A 103 19.25 -0.78 -10.74
N ARG A 104 18.42 -1.81 -10.55
CA ARG A 104 18.86 -3.22 -10.52
C ARG A 104 19.36 -3.69 -11.89
N GLU A 105 18.66 -3.29 -12.95
CA GLU A 105 19.06 -3.59 -14.33
C GLU A 105 20.42 -2.98 -14.68
N LYS A 106 20.67 -1.72 -14.26
CA LYS A 106 21.99 -1.07 -14.42
C LYS A 106 23.12 -1.77 -13.66
N ARG A 107 22.83 -2.33 -12.47
CA ARG A 107 23.82 -3.08 -11.68
C ARG A 107 24.17 -4.44 -12.27
N LYS A 108 23.26 -5.09 -13.01
CA LYS A 108 23.51 -6.38 -13.66
C LYS A 108 24.38 -6.27 -14.93
N ARG A 109 24.44 -5.08 -15.54
CA ARG A 109 25.21 -4.80 -16.76
C ARG A 109 26.64 -4.32 -16.48
N ARG A 110 27.05 -4.33 -15.21
CA ARG A 110 28.41 -4.04 -14.75
C ARG A 110 28.98 -5.29 -14.11
#